data_AF-A0A1G6YA88-F1
#
_entry.id   AF-A0A1G6YA88-F1
#
_cell.length_a   1.000
_cell.length_b   1.000
_cell.length_c   1.000
_cell.angle_alpha   90.00
_cell.angle_beta   90.00
_cell.angle_gamma   90.00
#
_symmetry.space_group_name_H-M   'P 1'
#
loop_
_entity.id
_entity.type
_entity.pdbx_description
1 polymer ?
#
loop_
_entity_poly.entity_id
_entity_poly.type
_entity_poly.pdbx_seq_one_letter_code
_entity_poly.pdbx_strand_id
1 'polypeptide(L)'
;MSNQTTERRPLARNPQDRPGGEVIELEHGRFTDGIDWFSVRTATSDPTTIRVHALDMDRDDWALVITGLRTSSMSADWPGKWGSFSEEWKSDFLERVFQVYYACERGTRVLAIAGTR
;
A
#
# COMPACT_ATOMS: atom_id res chain seq x y z
N MET A 1 22.80 -40.07 -43.80
CA MET A 1 21.98 -40.44 -42.62
C MET A 1 22.80 -40.17 -41.37
N SER A 2 22.45 -39.14 -40.60
CA SER A 2 22.67 -38.98 -39.14
C SER A 2 22.21 -37.57 -38.75
N ASN A 3 20.98 -37.45 -38.27
CA ASN A 3 20.48 -36.21 -37.65
C ASN A 3 20.75 -36.33 -36.15
N GLN A 4 21.61 -35.44 -35.61
CA GLN A 4 21.85 -35.35 -34.18
C GLN A 4 20.61 -34.76 -33.49
N THR A 5 19.98 -35.57 -32.65
CA THR A 5 18.94 -35.16 -31.72
C THR A 5 19.59 -34.35 -30.61
N THR A 6 19.56 -33.02 -30.71
CA THR A 6 19.92 -32.13 -29.60
C THR A 6 18.78 -32.17 -28.58
N GLU A 7 19.03 -32.84 -27.46
CA GLU A 7 18.19 -32.81 -26.28
C GLU A 7 17.93 -31.36 -25.85
N ARG A 8 16.68 -30.92 -25.96
CA ARG A 8 16.22 -29.66 -25.37
C ARG A 8 16.23 -29.82 -23.84
N ARG A 9 17.37 -29.52 -23.21
CA ARG A 9 17.40 -29.20 -21.78
C ARG A 9 16.38 -28.09 -21.53
N PRO A 10 15.42 -28.25 -20.60
CA PRO A 10 14.59 -27.12 -20.21
C PRO A 10 15.53 -26.07 -19.62
N LEU A 11 15.48 -24.86 -20.18
CA LEU A 11 16.13 -23.67 -19.63
C LEU A 11 15.82 -23.65 -18.13
N ALA A 12 16.86 -23.76 -17.31
CA ALA A 12 16.74 -23.48 -15.89
C ALA A 12 16.07 -22.11 -15.79
N ARG A 13 14.83 -22.08 -15.26
CA ARG A 13 14.07 -20.86 -15.05
C ARG A 13 14.99 -19.88 -14.33
N ASN A 14 15.30 -18.78 -15.00
CA ASN A 14 16.08 -17.70 -14.41
C ASN A 14 15.37 -17.33 -13.09
N PRO A 15 16.05 -17.28 -11.93
CA PRO A 15 15.41 -16.93 -10.65
C PRO A 15 14.74 -15.54 -10.67
N GLN A 16 14.98 -14.76 -11.72
CA GLN A 16 14.43 -13.44 -11.99
C GLN A 16 13.07 -13.45 -12.72
N ASP A 17 12.57 -14.61 -13.16
CA ASP A 17 11.25 -14.75 -13.82
C ASP A 17 10.10 -14.99 -12.82
N ARG A 18 10.28 -14.58 -11.55
CA ARG A 18 9.14 -14.45 -10.63
C ARG A 18 8.45 -13.11 -10.91
N PRO A 19 7.18 -13.09 -11.37
CA PRO A 19 6.40 -11.86 -11.33
C PRO A 19 6.14 -11.56 -9.85
N GLY A 20 6.90 -10.64 -9.28
CA GLY A 20 6.80 -10.29 -7.87
C GLY A 20 8.16 -10.18 -7.23
N GLY A 21 8.89 -9.10 -7.55
CA GLY A 21 9.69 -8.48 -6.51
C GLY A 21 8.70 -8.08 -5.43
N GLU A 22 8.68 -8.82 -4.32
CA GLU A 22 7.88 -8.47 -3.16
C GLU A 22 8.20 -7.01 -2.84
N VAL A 23 7.25 -6.11 -3.12
CA VAL A 23 7.40 -4.72 -2.74
C VAL A 23 7.35 -4.76 -1.22
N ILE A 24 8.51 -4.68 -0.59
CA ILE A 24 8.60 -4.69 0.86
C ILE A 24 7.97 -3.38 1.31
N GLU A 25 6.78 -3.48 1.88
CA GLU A 25 6.08 -2.34 2.46
C GLU A 25 6.22 -2.36 3.98
N LEU A 26 6.54 -1.21 4.54
CA LEU A 26 6.60 -1.02 5.99
C LEU A 26 5.22 -0.57 6.48
N GLU A 27 4.60 -1.38 7.33
CA GLU A 27 3.35 -1.02 8.01
C GLU A 27 3.64 -0.05 9.16
N HIS A 28 3.05 1.15 9.08
CA HIS A 28 3.15 2.18 10.13
C HIS A 28 2.09 2.01 11.21
N GLY A 29 0.95 1.44 10.86
CA GLY A 29 -0.11 1.17 11.80
C GLY A 29 -1.45 1.02 11.11
N ARG A 30 -2.52 1.06 11.91
CA ARG A 30 -3.88 0.82 11.45
C ARG A 30 -4.85 1.83 12.04
N PHE A 31 -5.95 2.05 11.34
CA PHE A 31 -7.08 2.82 11.84
C PHE A 31 -8.39 2.26 11.28
N THR A 32 -9.51 2.72 11.82
CA THR A 32 -10.83 2.39 11.31
C THR A 32 -11.65 3.66 11.18
N ASP A 33 -12.51 3.72 10.17
CA ASP A 33 -13.54 4.76 10.05
C ASP A 33 -14.85 4.38 10.77
N GLY A 34 -14.83 3.27 11.52
CA GLY A 34 -15.98 2.70 12.21
C GLY A 34 -16.77 1.68 11.37
N ILE A 35 -16.43 1.53 10.08
CA ILE A 35 -17.02 0.53 9.18
C ILE A 35 -15.94 -0.43 8.71
N ASP A 36 -14.87 0.09 8.11
CA ASP A 36 -13.77 -0.68 7.54
C ASP A 36 -12.48 -0.46 8.35
N TRP A 37 -11.59 -1.46 8.32
CA TRP A 37 -10.23 -1.36 8.84
C TRP A 37 -9.22 -1.03 7.75
N PHE A 38 -8.25 -0.18 8.07
CA PHE A 38 -7.23 0.30 7.14
C PHE A 38 -5.83 0.11 7.70
N SER A 39 -4.88 -0.24 6.84
CA SER A 39 -3.45 -0.31 7.16
C SER A 39 -2.69 0.77 6.38
N VAL A 40 -1.93 1.59 7.10
CA VAL A 40 -1.07 2.63 6.52
C VAL A 40 0.31 2.06 6.31
N ARG A 41 0.81 2.14 5.07
CA ARG A 41 2.07 1.55 4.65
C ARG A 41 2.88 2.51 3.80
N THR A 42 4.19 2.32 3.77
CA THR A 42 5.07 2.97 2.79
C THR A 42 5.91 1.92 2.08
N ALA A 43 6.13 2.10 0.78
CA ALA A 43 7.08 1.26 0.06
C ALA A 43 8.49 1.52 0.59
N THR A 44 9.25 0.48 0.92
CA THR A 44 10.64 0.64 1.36
C THR A 44 11.52 1.24 0.25
N SER A 45 11.15 0.99 -1.01
CA SER A 45 11.82 1.56 -2.19
C SER A 45 11.43 3.01 -2.48
N ASP A 46 10.30 3.49 -1.96
CA ASP A 46 9.82 4.86 -2.13
C ASP A 46 9.15 5.35 -0.84
N PRO A 47 9.93 5.86 0.12
CA PRO A 47 9.41 6.37 1.38
C PRO A 47 8.62 7.67 1.21
N THR A 48 8.53 8.22 -0.01
CA THR A 48 7.72 9.40 -0.31
C THR A 48 6.29 9.07 -0.73
N THR A 49 5.96 7.77 -0.76
CA THR A 49 4.63 7.28 -1.11
C THR A 49 4.00 6.50 0.06
N ILE A 50 2.85 6.98 0.55
CA ILE A 50 1.98 6.23 1.46
C ILE A 50 0.93 5.49 0.65
N ARG A 51 0.70 4.22 0.99
CA ARG A 51 -0.42 3.43 0.51
C ARG A 51 -1.27 3.01 1.70
N VAL A 52 -2.57 3.09 1.53
CA VAL A 52 -3.54 2.68 2.55
C VAL A 52 -4.33 1.49 2.00
N HIS A 53 -4.26 0.37 2.69
CA HIS A 53 -4.94 -0.86 2.30
C HIS A 53 -6.19 -1.06 3.14
N ALA A 54 -7.31 -1.37 2.50
CA ALA A 54 -8.50 -1.86 3.22
C ALA A 54 -8.26 -3.32 3.63
N LEU A 55 -8.42 -3.62 4.91
CA LEU A 55 -8.11 -4.94 5.49
C LEU A 55 -9.29 -5.92 5.41
N ASP A 56 -10.51 -5.41 5.30
CA ASP A 56 -11.73 -6.22 5.25
C ASP A 56 -12.14 -6.63 3.82
N MET A 57 -11.35 -6.22 2.82
CA MET A 57 -11.53 -6.59 1.41
C MET A 57 -10.34 -7.41 0.90
N ASP A 58 -10.47 -7.98 -0.32
CA ASP A 58 -9.37 -8.68 -0.97
C ASP A 58 -8.09 -7.84 -0.90
N ARG A 59 -6.99 -8.50 -0.48
CA ARG A 59 -5.74 -7.90 0.03
C ARG A 59 -5.04 -6.88 -0.88
N ASP A 60 -5.54 -6.71 -2.10
CA ASP A 60 -4.96 -5.85 -3.13
C ASP A 60 -5.74 -4.55 -3.37
N ASP A 61 -6.84 -4.27 -2.64
CA ASP A 61 -7.57 -3.02 -2.83
C ASP A 61 -6.97 -1.86 -2.01
N TRP A 62 -6.48 -0.85 -2.71
CA TRP A 62 -5.92 0.36 -2.12
C TRP A 62 -7.03 1.39 -1.90
N ALA A 63 -7.20 1.82 -0.66
CA ALA A 63 -8.14 2.88 -0.30
C ALA A 63 -7.64 4.27 -0.68
N LEU A 64 -6.32 4.47 -0.58
CA LEU A 64 -5.68 5.75 -0.84
C LEU A 64 -4.21 5.54 -1.22
N VAL A 65 -3.73 6.34 -2.17
CA VAL A 65 -2.31 6.48 -2.48
C VAL A 65 -1.93 7.95 -2.36
N ILE A 66 -1.01 8.27 -1.45
CA ILE A 66 -0.43 9.61 -1.32
C ILE A 66 0.99 9.55 -1.89
N THR A 67 1.29 10.42 -2.84
CA THR A 67 2.63 10.54 -3.43
C THR A 67 3.24 11.91 -3.14
N GLY A 68 4.58 11.98 -3.19
CA GLY A 68 5.28 13.24 -3.00
C GLY A 68 5.23 13.74 -1.56
N LEU A 69 5.20 12.83 -0.56
CA LEU A 69 5.38 13.21 0.84
C LEU A 69 6.62 14.08 0.99
N ARG A 70 6.48 15.17 1.73
CA ARG A 70 7.55 16.18 1.97
C ARG A 70 7.93 17.01 0.74
N THR A 71 7.16 16.95 -0.33
CA THR A 71 7.29 17.85 -1.49
C THR A 71 6.18 18.89 -1.51
N SER A 72 6.37 19.98 -2.25
CA SER A 72 5.32 20.97 -2.51
C SER A 72 4.23 20.47 -3.47
N SER A 73 4.36 19.25 -3.98
CA SER A 73 3.48 18.66 -5.01
C SER A 73 2.86 17.36 -4.50
N MET A 74 2.41 17.36 -3.24
CA MET A 74 1.69 16.23 -2.66
C MET A 74 0.37 16.00 -3.42
N SER A 75 0.12 14.76 -3.80
CA SER A 75 -1.12 14.35 -4.46
C SER A 75 -1.71 13.14 -3.74
N ALA A 76 -3.04 13.15 -3.61
CA ALA A 76 -3.82 12.04 -3.06
C ALA A 76 -4.70 11.47 -4.16
N ASP A 77 -4.54 10.18 -4.43
CA ASP A 77 -5.35 9.40 -5.36
C ASP A 77 -6.23 8.41 -4.61
N TRP A 78 -7.48 8.28 -5.03
CA TRP A 78 -8.52 7.49 -4.36
C TRP A 78 -9.05 6.42 -5.31
N PRO A 79 -8.49 5.21 -5.29
CA PRO A 79 -8.84 4.16 -6.23
C PRO A 79 -10.29 3.67 -6.04
N GLY A 80 -10.87 3.15 -7.12
CA GLY A 80 -12.13 2.41 -7.07
C GLY A 80 -13.28 3.15 -6.37
N LYS A 81 -13.95 2.46 -5.44
CA LYS A 81 -15.13 3.00 -4.74
C LYS A 81 -14.81 4.19 -3.83
N TRP A 82 -13.56 4.29 -3.36
CA TRP A 82 -13.13 5.26 -2.35
C TRP A 82 -13.16 6.70 -2.89
N GLY A 83 -12.93 6.87 -4.19
CA GLY A 83 -13.03 8.18 -4.85
C GLY A 83 -14.44 8.80 -4.84
N SER A 84 -15.48 7.97 -4.68
CA SER A 84 -16.89 8.42 -4.66
C SER A 84 -17.40 8.86 -3.28
N PHE A 85 -16.59 8.73 -2.22
CA PHE A 85 -16.96 9.19 -0.88
C PHE A 85 -16.97 10.72 -0.80
N SER A 86 -17.64 11.26 0.23
CA SER A 86 -17.72 12.70 0.46
C SER A 86 -16.35 13.30 0.78
N GLU A 87 -16.17 14.58 0.45
CA GLU A 87 -14.94 15.31 0.77
C GLU A 87 -14.69 15.40 2.29
N GLU A 88 -15.76 15.45 3.09
CA GLU A 88 -15.68 15.37 4.55
C GLU A 88 -15.06 14.05 5.01
N TRP A 89 -15.57 12.92 4.51
CA TRP A 89 -15.01 11.61 4.81
C TRP A 89 -13.54 11.51 4.37
N LYS A 90 -13.21 12.01 3.17
CA LYS A 90 -11.83 12.01 2.65
C LYS A 90 -10.89 12.86 3.51
N SER A 91 -11.36 14.01 3.99
CA SER A 91 -10.60 14.89 4.89
C SER A 91 -10.29 14.19 6.21
N ASP A 92 -11.30 13.61 6.85
CA ASP A 92 -11.14 12.86 8.11
C ASP A 92 -10.24 11.63 7.93
N PHE A 93 -10.39 10.94 6.81
CA PHE A 93 -9.57 9.80 6.45
C PHE A 93 -8.10 10.21 6.30
N LEU A 94 -7.82 11.30 5.58
CA LEU A 94 -6.47 11.83 5.42
C LEU A 94 -5.86 12.23 6.77
N GLU A 95 -6.62 12.89 7.64
CA GLU A 95 -6.14 13.25 8.98
C GLU A 95 -5.68 12.01 9.76
N ARG A 96 -6.48 10.93 9.75
CA ARG A 96 -6.15 9.67 10.44
C ARG A 96 -4.92 8.99 9.83
N VAL A 97 -4.80 9.00 8.49
CA VAL A 97 -3.61 8.47 7.80
C VAL A 97 -2.34 9.19 8.28
N PHE A 98 -2.36 10.53 8.30
CA PHE A 98 -1.21 11.31 8.78
C PHE A 98 -0.95 11.10 10.27
N GLN A 99 -1.99 11.01 11.11
CA GLN A 99 -1.81 10.72 12.53
C GLN A 99 -1.10 9.38 12.75
N VAL A 100 -1.53 8.31 12.06
CA VAL A 100 -0.89 6.99 12.14
C VAL A 100 0.55 7.06 11.64
N TYR A 101 0.77 7.64 10.47
CA TYR A 101 2.10 7.76 9.87
C TYR A 101 3.08 8.51 10.79
N TYR A 102 2.72 9.71 11.26
CA TYR A 102 3.60 10.51 12.12
C TYR A 102 3.74 9.97 13.55
N ALA A 103 2.76 9.22 14.06
CA ALA A 103 2.91 8.56 15.34
C ALA A 103 3.95 7.42 15.25
N CYS A 104 3.93 6.64 14.17
CA CYS A 104 4.94 5.61 13.91
C CYS A 104 6.34 6.21 13.76
N GLU A 105 6.50 7.30 13.00
CA GLU A 105 7.81 7.98 12.87
C GLU A 105 8.35 8.50 14.22
N ARG A 106 7.48 8.80 15.19
CA ARG A 106 7.86 9.23 16.54
C ARG A 106 8.17 8.05 17.48
N GLY A 107 8.15 6.82 16.99
CA GLY A 107 8.35 5.60 17.79
C GLY A 107 7.13 5.20 18.62
N THR A 108 5.98 5.85 18.41
CA THR A 108 4.73 5.50 19.07
C THR A 108 4.02 4.41 18.29
N ARG A 109 3.90 3.21 18.88
CA ARG A 109 3.07 2.15 18.30
C ARG A 109 1.59 2.54 18.38
N VAL A 110 0.99 2.91 17.24
CA VAL A 110 -0.45 3.10 17.12
C VAL A 110 -1.09 1.79 16.68
N LEU A 111 -1.78 1.13 17.61
CA LEU A 111 -2.45 -0.14 17.35
C LEU A 111 -3.81 0.04 16.67
N ALA A 112 -4.49 1.17 16.87
CA ALA A 112 -5.72 1.56 16.17
C ALA A 112 -6.08 3.01 16.53
N ILE A 113 -6.45 3.83 15.54
CA ILE A 113 -7.22 5.07 15.75
C ILE A 113 -8.67 4.76 15.39
N ALA A 114 -9.59 4.89 16.35
CA ALA A 114 -11.01 4.74 16.11
C ALA A 114 -11.59 6.09 15.67
N GLY A 115 -12.20 6.14 14.49
CA GLY A 115 -13.01 7.27 14.07
C GLY A 115 -14.33 7.33 14.82
N THR A 116 -14.66 8.49 15.39
CA THR A 116 -16.04 8.83 15.75
C THR A 116 -16.80 9.22 14.49
N ARG A 117 -17.99 8.61 14.33
CA ARG A 117 -19.02 9.00 13.37
C ARG A 117 -19.60 10.36 13.69
#